data_AF-A0A1V6CTT6-F1
#
_entry.id   AF-A0A1V6CTT6-F1
#
_cell.length_a   1.000
_cell.length_b   1.000
_cell.length_c   1.000
_cell.angle_alpha   90.00
_cell.angle_beta   90.00
_cell.angle_gamma   90.00
#
_symmetry.space_group_name_H-M   'P 1'
#
loop_
_entity.id
_entity.type
_entity.pdbx_description
1 polymer ?
#
loop_
_entity_poly.entity_id
_entity_poly.type
_entity_poly.pdbx_seq_one_letter_code
_entity_poly.pdbx_strand_id
1 'polypeptide(L)'
;MQLNERQRLILAGVLKDHRALINMPTGRDVGLSGDALGRRRLVVRDAQAGLVPMNLAGWIGHAPTPSECVLFHREYARLEGMGLLERCNLRGGTRTSHLKLTSAGRWVAEGLLAEEAPIDTGEPLDIDLEAIKLPELAVADDDAP
;
A
#
# COMPACT_ATOMS: atom_id res chain seq x y z
N MET A 1 8.43 -7.20 14.13
CA MET A 1 7.20 -6.53 14.62
C MET A 1 6.01 -7.39 14.21
N GLN A 2 5.14 -7.79 15.13
CA GLN A 2 4.00 -8.67 14.79
C GLN A 2 2.74 -7.84 14.63
N LEU A 3 2.20 -7.80 13.40
CA LEU A 3 0.94 -7.13 13.09
C LEU A 3 -0.24 -8.05 13.35
N ASN A 4 -1.30 -7.53 13.93
CA ASN A 4 -2.56 -8.25 14.03
C ASN A 4 -3.32 -8.24 12.69
N GLU A 5 -4.31 -9.10 12.54
CA GLU A 5 -5.10 -9.24 11.31
C GLU A 5 -5.75 -7.92 10.86
N ARG A 6 -6.34 -7.15 11.78
CA ARG A 6 -6.95 -5.85 11.46
C ARG A 6 -5.92 -4.84 10.95
N GLN A 7 -4.73 -4.82 11.55
CA GLN A 7 -3.65 -3.95 11.12
C GLN A 7 -3.14 -4.32 9.73
N ARG A 8 -2.97 -5.63 9.46
CA ARG A 8 -2.63 -6.13 8.12
C ARG A 8 -3.68 -5.69 7.10
N LEU A 9 -4.96 -5.86 7.43
CA LEU A 9 -6.09 -5.48 6.59
C LEU A 9 -6.13 -3.96 6.30
N ILE A 10 -5.85 -3.11 7.29
CA ILE A 10 -5.77 -1.65 7.09
C ILE A 10 -4.63 -1.30 6.12
N LEU A 11 -3.41 -1.81 6.35
CA LEU A 11 -2.25 -1.47 5.52
C LEU A 11 -2.44 -1.94 4.07
N ALA A 12 -2.88 -3.19 3.90
CA ALA A 12 -3.20 -3.76 2.60
C ALA A 12 -4.33 -2.98 1.91
N GLY A 13 -5.40 -2.65 2.64
CA GLY A 13 -6.55 -1.88 2.14
C GLY A 13 -6.15 -0.49 1.65
N VAL A 14 -5.38 0.26 2.43
CA VAL A 14 -4.88 1.59 2.04
C VAL A 14 -4.01 1.51 0.79
N LEU A 15 -3.13 0.51 0.69
CA LEU A 15 -2.29 0.34 -0.51
C LEU A 15 -3.10 -0.04 -1.74
N LYS A 16 -4.07 -0.95 -1.62
CA LYS A 16 -4.99 -1.34 -2.70
C LYS A 16 -5.79 -0.13 -3.19
N ASP A 17 -6.38 0.63 -2.27
CA ASP A 17 -7.16 1.83 -2.60
C ASP A 17 -6.27 2.93 -3.21
N HIS A 18 -5.07 3.17 -2.67
CA HIS A 18 -4.11 4.10 -3.28
C HIS A 18 -3.85 3.74 -4.74
N ARG A 19 -3.50 2.48 -5.01
CA ARG A 19 -3.23 1.98 -6.38
C ARG A 19 -4.47 2.09 -7.28
N ALA A 20 -5.65 1.79 -6.77
CA ALA A 20 -6.89 1.91 -7.54
C ALA A 20 -7.20 3.38 -7.90
N LEU A 21 -7.04 4.30 -6.94
CA LEU A 21 -7.36 5.71 -7.13
C LEU A 21 -6.40 6.40 -8.11
N ILE A 22 -5.09 6.18 -7.99
CA ILE A 22 -4.12 6.82 -8.90
C ILE A 22 -4.29 6.37 -10.36
N ASN A 23 -4.82 5.17 -10.58
CA ASN A 23 -5.07 4.59 -11.90
C ASN A 23 -6.49 4.90 -12.43
N MET A 24 -7.29 5.68 -11.69
CA MET A 24 -8.66 5.97 -12.08
C MET A 24 -8.70 6.96 -13.26
N PRO A 25 -9.49 6.69 -14.32
CA PRO A 25 -9.56 7.58 -15.48
C PRO A 25 -10.26 8.90 -15.13
N THR A 26 -9.66 10.01 -15.55
CA THR A 26 -10.09 11.40 -15.29
C THR A 26 -10.34 12.22 -16.57
N GLY A 27 -10.36 11.55 -17.72
CA GLY A 27 -10.70 12.13 -19.01
C GLY A 27 -12.19 12.46 -19.14
N ARG A 28 -12.55 13.22 -20.18
CA ARG A 28 -13.95 13.60 -20.47
C ARG A 28 -14.75 12.46 -21.10
N ASP A 29 -14.05 11.46 -21.63
CA ASP A 29 -14.54 10.23 -22.25
C ASP A 29 -15.20 9.25 -21.27
N VAL A 30 -15.06 9.48 -19.97
CA VAL A 30 -15.58 8.60 -18.91
C VAL A 30 -17.11 8.72 -18.72
N GLY A 31 -17.80 9.59 -19.46
CA GLY A 31 -19.26 9.72 -19.43
C GLY A 31 -19.82 10.31 -18.13
N LEU A 32 -18.98 10.92 -17.29
CA LEU A 32 -19.39 11.56 -16.04
C LEU A 32 -19.88 12.99 -16.26
N SER A 33 -20.79 13.44 -15.40
CA SER A 33 -21.12 14.87 -15.31
C SER A 33 -19.89 15.69 -14.93
N GLY A 34 -19.87 16.98 -15.28
CA GLY A 34 -18.76 17.88 -14.96
C GLY A 34 -18.40 17.89 -13.47
N ASP A 35 -19.41 17.91 -12.60
CA ASP A 35 -19.22 17.88 -11.13
C ASP A 35 -18.64 16.56 -10.65
N ALA A 36 -19.14 15.43 -11.16
CA ALA A 36 -18.63 14.10 -10.80
C ALA A 36 -17.18 13.93 -11.27
N LEU A 37 -16.86 14.43 -12.46
CA LEU A 37 -15.49 14.44 -12.99
C LEU A 37 -14.57 15.34 -12.15
N GLY A 38 -15.05 16.51 -11.75
CA GLY A 38 -14.33 17.42 -10.86
C GLY A 38 -14.00 16.78 -9.51
N ARG A 39 -14.99 16.16 -8.85
CA ARG A 39 -14.79 15.42 -7.59
C ARG A 39 -13.80 14.27 -7.76
N ARG A 40 -13.92 13.50 -8.84
CA ARG A 40 -12.99 12.41 -9.13
C ARG A 40 -11.55 12.92 -9.28
N ARG A 41 -11.34 14.00 -10.03
CA ARG A 41 -10.01 14.60 -10.20
C ARG A 41 -9.38 15.03 -8.88
N LEU A 42 -10.18 15.56 -7.94
CA LEU A 42 -9.70 15.88 -6.60
C LEU A 42 -9.25 14.63 -5.86
N VAL A 43 -10.05 13.57 -5.86
CA VAL A 43 -9.69 12.29 -5.21
C VAL A 43 -8.41 11.69 -5.82
N VAL A 44 -8.27 11.72 -7.15
CA VAL A 44 -7.05 11.23 -7.82
C VAL A 44 -5.84 12.07 -7.44
N ARG A 45 -5.99 13.40 -7.39
CA ARG A 45 -4.91 14.31 -6.95
C ARG A 45 -4.50 14.04 -5.50
N ASP A 46 -5.46 13.83 -4.60
CA ASP A 46 -5.19 13.50 -3.20
C ASP A 46 -4.45 12.16 -3.10
N ALA A 47 -4.90 11.15 -3.85
CA ALA A 47 -4.25 9.84 -3.92
C ALA A 47 -2.82 9.94 -4.48
N GLN A 48 -2.57 10.78 -5.48
CA GLN A 48 -1.21 11.04 -6.00
C GLN A 48 -0.29 11.65 -4.94
N ALA A 49 -0.83 12.39 -3.96
CA ALA A 49 -0.08 12.87 -2.80
C ALA A 49 0.06 11.82 -1.67
N GLY A 50 -0.42 10.59 -1.91
CA GLY A 50 -0.44 9.48 -0.96
C GLY A 50 -1.63 9.49 0.00
N LEU A 51 -2.60 10.39 -0.17
CA LEU A 51 -3.76 10.52 0.72
C LEU A 51 -4.92 9.67 0.22
N VAL A 52 -5.35 8.71 1.02
CA VAL A 52 -6.43 7.78 0.68
C VAL A 52 -7.61 8.00 1.61
N PRO A 53 -8.85 8.18 1.11
CA PRO A 53 -10.03 8.27 1.95
C PRO A 53 -10.21 7.02 2.81
N MET A 54 -10.66 7.19 4.05
CA MET A 54 -10.96 6.05 4.91
C MET A 54 -12.12 5.22 4.35
N ASN A 55 -11.87 3.95 4.04
CA ASN A 55 -12.82 3.05 3.40
C ASN A 55 -13.00 1.75 4.20
N LEU A 56 -13.31 1.89 5.50
CA LEU A 56 -13.42 0.74 6.41
C LEU A 56 -14.38 -0.33 5.87
N ALA A 57 -15.55 0.08 5.37
CA ALA A 57 -16.54 -0.84 4.82
C ALA A 57 -16.00 -1.64 3.63
N GLY A 58 -15.24 -0.99 2.74
CA GLY A 58 -14.60 -1.66 1.61
C GLY A 58 -13.52 -2.66 2.05
N TRP A 59 -12.78 -2.35 3.13
CA TRP A 59 -11.71 -3.23 3.61
C TRP A 59 -12.23 -4.45 4.36
N ILE A 60 -13.31 -4.32 5.14
CA ILE A 60 -13.91 -5.45 5.87
C ILE A 60 -14.98 -6.20 5.07
N GLY A 61 -15.42 -5.65 3.94
CA GLY A 61 -16.41 -6.29 3.05
C GLY A 61 -17.87 -6.17 3.49
N HIS A 62 -18.16 -5.40 4.55
CA HIS A 62 -19.52 -5.15 5.04
C HIS A 62 -19.66 -3.77 5.68
N ALA A 63 -20.89 -3.35 5.97
CA ALA A 63 -21.12 -2.13 6.71
C ALA A 63 -20.58 -2.27 8.15
N PRO A 64 -19.71 -1.35 8.62
CA PRO A 64 -19.11 -1.47 9.95
C PRO A 64 -20.13 -1.16 11.04
N THR A 65 -20.14 -1.99 12.07
CA THR A 65 -20.86 -1.75 13.31
C THR A 65 -20.20 -0.63 14.12
N PRO A 66 -20.90 -0.02 15.11
CA PRO A 66 -20.30 0.98 15.99
C PRO A 66 -19.07 0.46 16.74
N SER A 67 -19.10 -0.79 17.20
CA SER A 67 -17.98 -1.43 17.90
C SER A 67 -16.76 -1.57 16.99
N GLU A 68 -16.96 -1.96 15.73
CA GLU A 68 -15.88 -2.06 14.76
C GLU A 68 -15.28 -0.69 14.43
N CYS A 69 -16.11 0.34 14.27
CA CYS A 69 -15.63 1.71 14.09
C CYS A 69 -14.67 2.11 15.21
N VAL A 70 -15.01 1.81 16.46
CA VAL A 70 -14.15 2.11 17.62
C VAL A 70 -12.87 1.28 17.61
N LEU A 71 -12.97 -0.02 17.31
CA LEU A 71 -11.80 -0.91 17.24
C LEU A 71 -10.81 -0.46 16.16
N PHE A 72 -11.29 -0.21 14.94
CA PHE A 72 -10.45 0.24 13.83
C PHE A 72 -9.87 1.63 14.09
N HIS A 73 -10.61 2.53 14.75
CA HIS A 73 -10.04 3.81 15.18
C HIS A 73 -8.82 3.65 16.09
N ARG A 74 -8.86 2.68 17.02
CA ARG A 74 -7.70 2.36 17.87
C ARG A 74 -6.55 1.77 17.08
N GLU A 75 -6.83 0.92 16.09
CA GLU A 75 -5.79 0.35 15.23
C GLU A 75 -5.13 1.41 14.35
N TYR A 76 -5.87 2.40 13.83
CA TYR A 76 -5.26 3.54 13.12
C TYR A 76 -4.27 4.30 14.01
N ALA A 77 -4.65 4.57 15.26
CA ALA A 77 -3.78 5.25 16.22
C ALA A 77 -2.52 4.41 16.57
N ARG A 78 -2.66 3.08 16.67
CA ARG A 78 -1.53 2.17 16.90
C ARG A 78 -0.57 2.14 15.72
N LEU A 79 -1.09 2.02 14.50
CA LEU A 79 -0.28 2.04 13.28
C LEU A 79 0.44 3.37 13.08
N GLU A 80 -0.20 4.48 13.44
CA GLU A 80 0.44 5.80 13.48
C GLU A 80 1.55 5.86 14.54
N GLY A 81 1.29 5.36 15.75
CA GLY A 81 2.32 5.26 16.79
C GLY A 81 3.50 4.35 16.43
N MET A 82 3.29 3.40 15.52
CA MET A 82 4.34 2.55 14.94
C MET A 82 5.07 3.20 13.75
N GLY A 83 4.64 4.39 13.32
CA GLY A 83 5.22 5.08 12.17
C GLY A 83 4.93 4.42 10.82
N LEU A 84 3.85 3.63 10.70
CA LEU A 84 3.46 2.96 9.45
C LEU A 84 2.43 3.75 8.65
N LEU A 85 1.63 4.58 9.31
CA LEU A 85 0.67 5.46 8.64
C LEU A 85 0.59 6.81 9.32
N GLU A 86 0.04 7.77 8.60
CA GLU A 86 -0.31 9.10 9.09
C GLU A 86 -1.83 9.28 8.98
N ARG A 87 -2.45 9.80 10.04
CA ARG A 87 -3.87 10.19 10.02
C ARG A 87 -3.99 11.64 9.58
N CYS A 88 -4.68 11.87 8.46
CA CYS A 88 -4.80 13.20 7.88
C CYS A 88 -6.25 13.73 7.91
N ASN A 89 -6.39 15.05 8.00
CA ASN A 89 -7.66 15.75 7.82
C ASN A 89 -7.51 16.85 6.76
N LEU A 90 -8.28 16.76 5.68
CA LEU A 90 -8.23 17.71 4.55
C LEU A 90 -9.23 18.87 4.68
N ARG A 91 -10.20 18.80 5.61
CA ARG A 91 -11.29 19.79 5.70
C ARG A 91 -11.24 20.68 6.95
N GLY A 92 -10.13 20.62 7.69
CA GLY A 92 -10.01 21.29 9.00
C GLY A 92 -10.82 20.57 10.09
N GLY A 93 -10.39 20.69 11.34
CA GLY A 93 -11.00 20.01 12.50
C GLY A 93 -10.24 18.77 12.96
N THR A 94 -10.86 17.99 13.86
CA THR A 94 -10.19 16.90 14.60
C THR A 94 -10.41 15.51 14.02
N ARG A 95 -11.37 15.33 13.11
CA ARG A 95 -11.72 14.02 12.57
C ARG A 95 -10.80 13.62 11.42
N THR A 96 -10.12 12.48 11.56
CA THR A 96 -9.40 11.83 10.47
C THR A 96 -10.37 11.50 9.33
N SER A 97 -9.99 11.91 8.12
CA SER A 97 -10.74 11.60 6.88
C SER A 97 -9.92 10.78 5.90
N HIS A 98 -8.59 10.90 5.95
CA HIS A 98 -7.66 10.25 5.05
C HIS A 98 -6.55 9.55 5.83
N LEU A 99 -6.02 8.48 5.26
CA LEU A 99 -4.82 7.80 5.73
C LEU A 99 -3.74 7.94 4.65
N LYS A 100 -2.50 8.04 5.09
CA LYS A 100 -1.32 8.01 4.22
C LYS A 100 -0.33 7.00 4.75
N LEU A 101 0.16 6.11 3.90
CA LEU A 101 1.23 5.20 4.29
C LEU A 101 2.55 5.96 4.36
N THR A 102 3.34 5.70 5.40
CA THR A 102 4.76 6.09 5.41
C THR A 102 5.54 5.17 4.49
N SER A 103 6.81 5.49 4.21
CA SER A 103 7.68 4.59 3.46
C SER A 103 7.79 3.21 4.11
N ALA A 104 7.86 3.15 5.44
CA ALA A 104 7.90 1.89 6.19
C ALA A 104 6.57 1.13 6.09
N GLY A 105 5.44 1.81 6.29
CA GLY A 105 4.13 1.17 6.16
C GLY A 105 3.84 0.69 4.74
N ARG A 106 4.33 1.40 3.72
CA ARG A 106 4.24 0.96 2.34
C ARG A 106 5.02 -0.33 2.09
N TRP A 107 6.27 -0.39 2.53
CA TRP A 107 7.09 -1.61 2.37
C TRP A 107 6.42 -2.82 3.04
N VAL A 108 5.91 -2.63 4.26
CA VAL A 108 5.15 -3.66 4.97
C VAL A 108 3.88 -4.06 4.20
N ALA A 109 3.09 -3.09 3.75
CA ALA A 109 1.87 -3.36 2.98
C ALA A 109 2.16 -4.12 1.68
N GLU A 110 3.25 -3.79 0.99
CA GLU A 110 3.69 -4.50 -0.23
C GLU A 110 4.04 -5.96 0.08
N GLY A 111 4.75 -6.22 1.18
CA GLY A 111 5.04 -7.58 1.64
C GLY A 111 3.77 -8.38 1.95
N LEU A 112 2.77 -7.77 2.61
CA LEU A 112 1.48 -8.40 2.90
C LEU A 112 0.75 -8.82 1.62
N LEU A 113 0.77 -8.00 0.57
CA LEU A 113 0.13 -8.33 -0.71
C LEU A 113 0.87 -9.42 -1.48
N ALA A 114 2.19 -9.51 -1.32
CA ALA A 114 2.99 -10.57 -1.92
C ALA A 114 2.76 -11.93 -1.22
N GLU A 115 2.56 -11.95 0.09
CA GLU A 115 2.20 -13.15 0.86
C GLU A 115 0.80 -13.68 0.48
N GLU A 116 -0.14 -12.78 0.13
CA GLU A 116 -1.50 -13.14 -0.30
C GLU A 116 -1.57 -13.62 -1.76
N ALA A 117 -0.59 -13.27 -2.60
CA ALA A 117 -0.52 -13.76 -3.96
C ALA A 117 -0.09 -15.23 -3.92
N PRO A 118 -0.86 -16.18 -4.49
CA PRO A 118 -0.33 -17.52 -4.69
C PRO A 118 0.95 -17.37 -5.51
N ILE A 119 2.02 -18.05 -5.08
CA ILE A 119 3.17 -18.25 -5.95
C ILE A 119 2.61 -18.97 -7.17
N ASP A 120 2.50 -18.26 -8.28
CA ASP A 120 2.28 -18.85 -9.58
C ASP A 120 3.56 -19.61 -9.94
N THR A 121 3.77 -20.77 -9.34
CA THR A 121 4.71 -21.78 -9.82
C THR A 121 4.11 -22.47 -11.04
N GLY A 122 3.68 -21.68 -12.02
CA GLY A 122 3.04 -22.13 -13.25
C GLY A 122 4.03 -22.64 -14.29
N GLU A 123 5.32 -22.33 -14.18
CA GLU A 123 6.41 -22.97 -14.92
C GLU A 123 7.70 -23.00 -14.06
N PRO A 124 8.46 -24.10 -14.04
CA PRO A 124 9.83 -24.06 -13.56
C PRO A 124 10.59 -23.08 -14.45
N LEU A 125 11.14 -22.02 -13.84
CA LEU A 125 12.18 -21.24 -14.52
C LEU A 125 13.37 -22.18 -14.69
N ASP A 126 13.65 -22.60 -15.92
CA ASP A 126 14.93 -23.18 -16.34
C ASP A 126 16.00 -22.08 -16.21
N ILE A 127 16.35 -21.74 -14.97
CA ILE A 127 17.52 -20.95 -14.67
C ILE A 127 18.69 -21.92 -14.73
N ASP A 128 19.40 -21.90 -15.84
CA ASP A 128 20.64 -22.64 -16.00
C ASP A 128 21.71 -22.01 -15.08
N LEU A 129 21.76 -22.46 -13.82
CA LEU A 129 22.69 -21.94 -12.81
C LEU A 129 24.17 -22.12 -13.22
N GLU A 130 24.46 -22.96 -14.22
CA GLU A 130 25.81 -23.12 -14.77
C GLU A 130 26.30 -21.90 -15.58
N ALA A 131 25.41 -20.99 -15.98
CA ALA A 131 25.78 -19.81 -16.76
C ALA A 131 26.28 -18.63 -15.92
N ILE A 132 26.17 -18.67 -14.59
CA ILE A 132 26.75 -17.65 -13.70
C ILE A 132 28.22 -17.97 -13.50
N LYS A 133 29.04 -17.72 -14.54
CA LYS A 133 30.48 -17.54 -14.35
C LYS A 133 30.66 -16.28 -13.49
N LEU A 134 30.83 -16.46 -12.19
CA LEU A 134 31.49 -15.45 -11.36
C LEU A 134 32.83 -15.13 -12.03
N PRO A 135 33.17 -13.85 -12.26
CA PRO A 135 34.52 -13.51 -12.64
C PRO A 135 35.45 -13.97 -11.50
N GLU A 136 36.32 -14.91 -11.83
CA GLU A 136 37.39 -15.41 -10.97
C GLU A 136 38.23 -14.20 -10.56
N LEU A 137 38.11 -13.80 -9.29
CA LEU A 137 38.96 -12.79 -8.67
C LEU A 137 40.40 -13.31 -8.74
N ALA A 138 41.15 -12.83 -9.72
CA ALA A 138 42.59 -13.03 -9.79
C ALA A 138 43.22 -12.41 -8.53
N VAL A 139 43.52 -13.26 -7.55
CA VAL A 139 44.42 -12.93 -6.45
C VAL A 139 45.82 -12.95 -7.06
N ALA A 140 46.35 -11.75 -7.33
CA ALA A 140 47.75 -11.59 -7.65
C ALA A 140 48.56 -11.81 -6.37
N ASP A 141 48.98 -13.06 -6.15
CA ASP A 141 50.11 -13.37 -5.27
C ASP A 141 51.39 -12.96 -6.00
N ASP A 142 51.77 -11.69 -5.85
CA ASP A 142 53.10 -11.19 -6.19
C ASP A 142 53.94 -11.22 -4.91
N ASP A 143 54.52 -12.38 -4.62
CA ASP A 143 55.66 -12.48 -3.71
C ASP A 143 56.49 -13.73 -4.04
N ALA A 144 57.65 -13.53 -4.66
CA ALA A 144 58.84 -14.35 -4.49
C ALA A 144 60.05 -13.75 -5.24
N PRO A 145 61.29 -14.02 -4.75
CA PRO A 145 62.36 -13.02 -4.56
C PRO A 145 63.28 -12.74 -5.76
#